data_AF-A0A2G4T4G5-F1
#
_entry.id   AF-A0A2G4T4G5-F1
#
_cell.length_a   1.000
_cell.length_b   1.000
_cell.length_c   1.000
_cell.angle_alpha   90.00
_cell.angle_beta   90.00
_cell.angle_gamma   90.00
#
_symmetry.space_group_name_H-M   'P 1'
#
loop_
_entity.id
_entity.type
_entity.pdbx_description
1 polymer ?
#
loop_
_entity_poly.entity_id
_entity_poly.type
_entity_poly.pdbx_seq_one_letter_code
_entity_poly.pdbx_strand_id
1 'polypeptide(L)' 'KSYDRVHPVYLRYTLEFFGFPQTLINILCALFFQNQTRVNINGHFTAIITQERGLR' A
#
# COMPACT_ATOMS: atom_id res chain seq x y z
N LYS A 1 3.35 -12.75 2.27
CA LYS A 1 3.19 -12.68 3.75
C LYS A 1 4.09 -11.61 4.38
N SER A 2 5.31 -11.40 3.89
CA SER A 2 6.25 -10.41 4.44
C SER A 2 5.79 -8.95 4.24
N TYR A 3 5.10 -8.65 3.15
CA TYR A 3 4.60 -7.30 2.83
C TYR A 3 3.38 -6.86 3.67
N ASP A 4 2.70 -7.78 4.35
CA ASP A 4 1.54 -7.47 5.21
C ASP A 4 1.91 -6.71 6.48
N ARG A 5 3.20 -6.71 6.86
CA ARG A 5 3.69 -6.16 8.14
C ARG A 5 4.63 -4.98 7.97
N VAL A 6 4.80 -4.49 6.73
CA VAL A 6 5.70 -3.37 6.47
C VAL A 6 5.03 -2.11 6.99
N HIS A 7 5.65 -1.44 7.96
CA HIS A 7 5.13 -0.18 8.47
C HIS A 7 5.43 0.94 7.46
N PRO A 8 4.44 1.75 7.04
CA PRO A 8 4.61 2.76 5.99
C PRO A 8 5.70 3.78 6.32
N VAL A 9 5.78 4.20 7.58
CA VAL A 9 6.81 5.15 8.04
C VAL A 9 8.22 4.55 7.95
N TYR A 10 8.36 3.25 8.25
CA TYR A 10 9.66 2.58 8.19
C TYR A 10 10.13 2.41 6.74
N LEU A 11 9.22 2.03 5.85
CA LEU A 11 9.52 1.94 4.40
C LEU A 11 9.98 3.29 3.87
N ARG A 12 9.29 4.38 4.25
CA ARG A 12 9.65 5.75 3.85
C ARG A 12 11.07 6.10 4.27
N TYR A 13 11.41 5.96 5.55
CA TYR A 13 12.75 6.26 6.06
C TYR A 13 13.82 5.38 5.41
N THR A 14 13.51 4.12 5.13
CA THR A 14 14.44 3.22 4.43
C THR A 14 14.73 3.74 3.02
N LEU A 15 13.71 4.09 2.24
CA LEU A 15 13.88 4.60 0.89
C LEU A 15 14.57 5.98 0.86
N GLU A 16 14.27 6.85 1.83
CA GLU A 16 14.97 8.13 1.99
C GLU A 16 16.45 7.93 2.31
N PHE A 17 16.77 6.99 3.19
CA PHE A 17 18.15 6.65 3.54
C PHE A 17 18.95 6.14 2.33
N PHE A 18 18.33 5.37 1.44
CA PHE A 18 18.94 4.94 0.18
C PHE A 18 19.03 6.06 -0.90
N GLY A 19 18.52 7.26 -0.62
CA GLY A 19 18.63 8.40 -1.52
C GLY A 19 17.60 8.41 -2.65
N PHE A 20 16.49 7.67 -2.53
CA PHE A 20 15.44 7.71 -3.54
C PHE A 20 14.73 9.08 -3.55
N PRO A 21 14.28 9.56 -4.72
CA PRO A 21 13.58 10.83 -4.83
C PRO A 21 12.21 10.78 -4.14
N GLN A 22 11.84 11.85 -3.43
CA GLN A 22 10.58 11.97 -2.68
C GLN A 22 9.34 11.64 -3.52
N THR A 23 9.34 11.99 -4.80
CA THR A 23 8.25 11.66 -5.74
C THR A 23 8.04 10.15 -5.85
N LEU A 24 9.12 9.38 -6.01
CA LEU A 24 9.06 7.92 -6.11
C LEU A 24 8.64 7.30 -4.78
N ILE A 25 9.13 7.82 -3.66
CA ILE A 25 8.75 7.37 -2.32
C ILE A 25 7.25 7.59 -2.06
N ASN A 26 6.71 8.75 -2.45
CA ASN A 26 5.28 9.06 -2.32
C ASN A 26 4.43 8.13 -3.19
N ILE A 27 4.84 7.88 -4.44
CA ILE A 27 4.14 6.95 -5.33
C ILE A 27 4.14 5.54 -4.73
N LEU A 28 5.28 5.05 -4.24
CA LEU A 28 5.37 3.73 -3.61
C LEU A 28 4.52 3.66 -2.33
N CYS A 29 4.56 4.67 -1.47
CA CYS A 29 3.73 4.68 -0.27
C CYS A 29 2.24 4.68 -0.61
N ALA A 30 1.80 5.47 -1.60
CA ALA A 30 0.41 5.45 -2.06
C ALA A 30 0.03 4.09 -2.65
N LEU A 31 0.91 3.53 -3.48
CA LEU A 31 0.70 2.25 -4.14
C LEU A 31 0.70 1.08 -3.16
N PHE A 32 1.40 1.13 -2.03
CA PHE A 32 1.38 0.04 -1.04
C PHE A 32 0.26 0.19 0.00
N PHE A 33 -0.07 1.42 0.40
CA PHE A 33 -0.89 1.67 1.61
C PHE A 33 -2.19 2.43 1.36
N GLN A 34 -2.42 2.96 0.16
CA GLN A 34 -3.67 3.67 -0.19
C GLN A 34 -4.52 2.92 -1.22
N ASN A 35 -4.31 1.62 -1.40
CA ASN A 35 -5.20 0.83 -2.23
C ASN A 35 -6.57 0.69 -1.58
N GLN A 36 -7.59 0.91 -2.39
CA GLN A 36 -8.97 0.62 -2.06
C GLN A 36 -9.38 -0.62 -2.82
N THR A 37 -9.85 -1.65 -2.10
CA THR A 37 -10.38 -2.86 -2.73
C THR A 37 -11.88 -2.99 -2.52
N ARG A 38 -12.52 -3.66 -3.48
CA ARG A 38 -13.91 -4.11 -3.38
C ARG A 38 -13.92 -5.59 -3.73
N VAL A 39 -14.61 -6.37 -2.93
CA VAL A 39 -14.81 -7.79 -3.22
C VAL A 39 -16.10 -7.91 -4.03
N ASN A 40 -16.03 -8.62 -5.15
CA ASN A 40 -17.23 -8.99 -5.90
C ASN A 40 -17.72 -10.36 -5.39
N ILE A 41 -18.95 -10.40 -4.90
CA ILE A 41 -19.61 -11.63 -4.47
C ILE A 41 -20.86 -11.79 -5.33
N ASN A 42 -20.84 -12.77 -6.25
CA ASN A 42 -21.96 -13.10 -7.13
C ASN A 42 -22.55 -11.91 -7.90
N GLY A 43 -21.71 -10.97 -8.36
CA GLY A 43 -22.14 -9.79 -9.12
C GLY A 43 -22.41 -8.55 -8.26
N HIS A 44 -22.33 -8.65 -6.93
CA HIS A 44 -22.49 -7.53 -6.01
C HIS A 44 -21.14 -7.09 -5.44
N PHE A 45 -20.81 -5.81 -5.59
CA PHE A 45 -19.62 -5.21 -4.98
C PHE A 45 -19.87 -4.88 -3.52
N THR A 46 -18.96 -5.31 -2.65
CA THR A 46 -18.94 -4.86 -1.25
C THR A 46 -18.60 -3.37 -1.15
N ALA A 47 -18.84 -2.78 0.02
CA ALA A 47 -18.33 -1.46 0.37
C ALA A 47 -16.81 -1.38 0.12
N ILE A 48 -16.33 -0.17 -0.16
CA ILE A 48 -14.90 0.10 -0.29
C ILE A 48 -14.24 -0.25 1.04
N ILE A 49 -13.29 -1.16 1.00
CA ILE A 49 -12.42 -1.45 2.12
C ILE A 49 -11.03 -0.90 1.81
N THR A 50 -10.43 -0.21 2.78
CA THR A 50 -9.02 0.17 2.69
C THR A 50 -8.19 -1.11 2.80
N GLN A 51 -7.33 -1.35 1.82
CA GLN A 51 -6.49 -2.53 1.82
C GLN A 51 -5.33 -2.33 2.80
N GLU A 52 -5.52 -2.79 4.02
CA GLU A 52 -4.50 -2.69 5.08
C GLU A 52 -3.30 -3.64 4.89
N ARG A 53 -3.34 -4.47 3.83
CA ARG A 53 -2.32 -5.48 3.51
C ARG A 53 -1.69 -5.17 2.15
N GLY A 54 -0.38 -5.37 2.04
CA GLY A 54 0.41 -5.03 0.85
C GLY A 54 -0.15 -5.65 -0.44
N LEU A 55 0.32 -5.17 -1.60
CA LEU A 55 -0.13 -5.68 -2.91
C LEU A 55 -0.04 -7.20 -2.97
N ARG A 56 -1.15 -7.84 -3.34
CA ARG A 56 -1.25 -9.29 -3.54
C ARG A 56 -1.25 -9.61 -5.02
#